data_AF-A0A4P5YH99-F1
#
_entry.id   AF-A0A4P5YH99-F1
#
_cell.length_a   1.000
_cell.length_b   1.000
_cell.length_c   1.000
_cell.angle_alpha   90.00
_cell.angle_beta   90.00
_cell.angle_gamma   90.00
#
_symmetry.space_group_name_H-M   'P 1'
#
loop_
_entity.id
_entity.type
_entity.pdbx_description
1 polymer ?
#
loop_
_entity_poly.entity_id
_entity_poly.type
_entity_poly.pdbx_seq_one_letter_code
_entity_poly.pdbx_strand_id
1 'polypeptide(L)'
;MSNPSLSRWSAIVTLGLVASLLMLLPGGRSLLDPANYLIWIFMAASFGLYLYGILRSYHQVVLVDQALAEIDRLGELLKDRQAGAAAADRWVIESGRATVNGTVPWAWASFRAGGHERGDRAIGAVESHLHAVGGVVNGVAGAMVSVGLCGTMIGLILSLFTLKSGFNDIEGGAAKLMEHMVEAIGAMGLAFYATLFGAALGGVILRFAHLHVVADIQTVLARWDLATAALDEPAAKDPSPPGKPSGDAHAVAMVEGMLDRLDPAVRTQVQAAIASRAATPVAAPAADIKG
;
A
#
# COMPACT_ATOMS: atom_id res chain seq x y z
N MET A 1 10.41 -2.19 -21.01
CA MET A 1 10.39 -3.29 -20.03
C MET A 1 8.95 -3.72 -19.85
N SER A 2 8.57 -4.91 -20.31
CA SER A 2 7.21 -5.45 -20.13
C SER A 2 7.08 -5.95 -18.69
N ASN A 3 6.24 -5.30 -17.88
CA ASN A 3 6.05 -5.65 -16.48
C ASN A 3 5.36 -7.04 -16.38
N PRO A 4 6.01 -8.08 -15.85
CA PRO A 4 5.47 -9.44 -15.80
C PRO A 4 4.23 -9.55 -14.89
N SER A 5 3.96 -8.57 -14.02
CA SER A 5 2.71 -8.49 -13.25
C SER A 5 1.51 -8.25 -14.17
N LEU A 6 1.65 -7.40 -15.19
CA LEU A 6 0.56 -7.01 -16.10
C LEU A 6 0.02 -8.17 -16.93
N SER A 7 0.88 -9.11 -17.36
CA SER A 7 0.45 -10.26 -18.17
C SER A 7 -0.33 -11.30 -17.38
N ARG A 8 -0.06 -11.42 -16.08
CA ARG A 8 -0.78 -12.33 -15.18
C ARG A 8 -2.19 -11.81 -14.91
N TRP A 9 -2.34 -10.51 -14.71
CA TRP A 9 -3.64 -9.88 -14.48
C TRP A 9 -4.50 -9.80 -15.74
N SER A 10 -3.90 -9.55 -16.91
CA SER A 10 -4.64 -9.59 -18.17
C SER A 10 -5.22 -10.99 -18.40
N ALA A 11 -4.47 -12.06 -18.12
CA ALA A 11 -4.96 -13.43 -18.25
C ALA A 11 -6.20 -13.70 -17.37
N ILE A 12 -6.22 -13.23 -16.12
CA ILE A 12 -7.35 -13.40 -15.20
C ILE A 12 -8.60 -12.63 -15.69
N VAL A 13 -8.42 -11.38 -16.12
CA VAL A 13 -9.52 -10.57 -16.66
C VAL A 13 -10.08 -11.19 -17.94
N THR A 14 -9.19 -11.68 -18.83
CA THR A 14 -9.59 -12.30 -20.10
C THR A 14 -10.35 -13.61 -19.85
N LEU A 15 -9.91 -14.42 -18.87
CA LEU A 15 -10.62 -15.65 -18.46
C LEU A 15 -12.02 -15.34 -17.90
N GLY A 16 -12.14 -14.30 -17.07
CA GLY A 16 -13.42 -13.84 -16.55
C GLY A 16 -14.36 -13.38 -17.67
N LEU A 17 -13.85 -12.60 -18.63
CA LEU A 17 -14.63 -12.09 -19.77
C LEU A 17 -15.05 -13.21 -20.73
N VAL A 18 -14.17 -14.16 -21.02
CA VAL A 18 -14.45 -15.32 -21.88
C VAL A 18 -15.48 -16.25 -21.24
N ALA A 19 -15.39 -16.51 -19.93
CA ALA A 19 -16.39 -17.29 -19.20
C ALA A 19 -17.78 -16.63 -19.25
N SER A 20 -17.85 -15.30 -19.16
CA SER A 20 -19.11 -14.55 -19.25
C SER A 20 -19.68 -14.48 -20.66
N LEU A 21 -18.81 -14.37 -21.67
CA LEU A 21 -19.22 -14.44 -23.06
C LEU A 21 -19.75 -15.84 -23.42
N LEU A 22 -19.16 -16.89 -22.84
CA LEU A 22 -19.63 -18.27 -22.96
C LEU A 22 -21.01 -18.47 -22.34
N MET A 23 -21.32 -17.80 -21.23
CA MET A 23 -22.66 -17.82 -20.62
C MET A 23 -23.71 -17.02 -21.41
N LEU A 24 -23.29 -16.14 -22.32
CA LEU A 24 -24.17 -15.39 -23.23
C LEU A 24 -24.46 -16.11 -24.57
N LEU A 25 -23.84 -17.27 -24.84
CA LEU A 25 -24.01 -17.96 -26.11
C LEU A 25 -25.43 -18.55 -26.28
N PRO A 26 -25.93 -18.67 -27.54
CA PRO A 26 -27.36 -18.69 -27.87
C PRO A 26 -28.13 -19.99 -27.57
N GLY A 27 -27.58 -20.90 -26.76
CA GLY A 27 -28.26 -22.12 -26.33
C GLY A 27 -29.43 -21.89 -25.37
N GLY A 28 -29.56 -20.69 -24.79
CA GLY A 28 -30.54 -20.35 -23.74
C GLY A 28 -31.86 -19.75 -24.20
N ARG A 29 -32.29 -19.92 -25.47
CA ARG A 29 -33.53 -19.27 -25.96
C ARG A 29 -34.83 -19.76 -25.31
N SER A 30 -34.82 -20.90 -24.59
CA SER A 30 -35.95 -21.36 -23.75
C SER A 30 -35.98 -20.75 -22.34
N LEU A 31 -35.00 -19.93 -21.96
CA LEU A 31 -34.84 -19.35 -20.60
C LEU A 31 -35.38 -17.92 -20.45
N LEU A 32 -36.03 -17.36 -21.49
CA LEU A 32 -36.71 -16.04 -21.47
C LEU A 32 -38.13 -16.11 -20.89
N ASP A 33 -38.48 -17.21 -20.24
CA ASP A 33 -39.72 -17.33 -19.49
C ASP A 33 -39.74 -16.28 -18.36
N PRO A 34 -40.79 -15.44 -18.23
CA PRO A 34 -40.93 -14.47 -17.13
C PRO A 34 -40.66 -15.06 -15.74
N ALA A 35 -40.88 -16.37 -15.55
CA ALA A 35 -40.58 -17.08 -14.31
C ALA A 35 -39.07 -17.03 -13.92
N ASN A 36 -38.16 -16.89 -14.88
CA ASN A 36 -36.71 -16.96 -14.66
C ASN A 36 -36.00 -15.60 -14.63
N TYR A 37 -36.74 -14.49 -14.78
CA TYR A 37 -36.14 -13.14 -14.81
C TYR A 37 -35.37 -12.79 -13.54
N LEU A 38 -35.86 -13.24 -12.38
CA LEU A 38 -35.25 -12.92 -11.09
C LEU A 38 -33.88 -13.59 -10.91
N ILE A 39 -33.73 -14.81 -11.44
CA ILE A 39 -32.46 -15.56 -11.46
C ILE A 39 -31.45 -14.86 -12.36
N TRP A 40 -31.88 -14.38 -13.54
CA TRP A 40 -31.03 -13.62 -14.45
C TRP A 40 -30.57 -12.29 -13.87
N ILE A 41 -31.48 -11.53 -13.26
CA ILE A 41 -31.14 -10.27 -12.59
C ILE A 41 -30.13 -10.53 -11.47
N PHE A 42 -30.35 -11.58 -10.67
CA PHE A 42 -29.43 -11.97 -9.60
C PHE A 42 -28.05 -12.35 -10.15
N MET A 43 -27.98 -13.18 -11.19
CA MET A 43 -26.72 -13.57 -11.82
C MET A 43 -26.01 -12.36 -12.44
N ALA A 44 -26.72 -11.49 -13.15
CA ALA A 44 -26.16 -10.29 -13.75
C ALA A 44 -25.64 -9.32 -12.68
N ALA A 45 -26.37 -9.11 -11.59
CA ALA A 45 -25.94 -8.27 -10.47
C ALA A 45 -24.71 -8.85 -9.76
N SER A 46 -24.72 -10.16 -9.49
CA SER A 46 -23.59 -10.89 -8.89
C SER A 46 -22.33 -10.79 -9.75
N PHE A 47 -22.51 -10.96 -11.06
CA PHE A 47 -21.44 -10.87 -12.02
C PHE A 47 -20.92 -9.42 -12.16
N GLY A 48 -21.80 -8.43 -12.20
CA GLY A 48 -21.42 -7.02 -12.22
C GLY A 48 -20.62 -6.62 -10.98
N LEU A 49 -21.05 -7.07 -9.80
CA LEU A 49 -20.32 -6.84 -8.54
C LEU A 49 -18.94 -7.50 -8.56
N TYR A 50 -18.83 -8.72 -9.10
CA TYR A 50 -17.56 -9.40 -9.26
C TYR A 50 -16.62 -8.65 -10.20
N LEU A 51 -17.10 -8.28 -11.38
CA LEU A 51 -16.30 -7.57 -12.38
C LEU A 51 -15.84 -6.21 -11.85
N TYR A 52 -16.72 -5.50 -11.12
CA TYR A 52 -16.36 -4.28 -10.41
C TYR A 52 -15.25 -4.52 -9.39
N GLY A 53 -15.35 -5.58 -8.58
CA GLY A 53 -14.32 -5.97 -7.62
C GLY A 53 -12.97 -6.22 -8.29
N ILE A 54 -12.94 -6.98 -9.39
CA ILE A 54 -11.71 -7.24 -10.16
C ILE A 54 -11.13 -5.96 -10.73
N LEU A 55 -11.94 -5.16 -11.43
CA LEU A 55 -11.48 -3.91 -12.06
C LEU A 55 -10.93 -2.95 -11.01
N ARG A 56 -11.61 -2.85 -9.86
CA ARG A 56 -11.16 -2.01 -8.76
C ARG A 56 -9.86 -2.52 -8.14
N SER A 57 -9.74 -3.83 -7.93
CA SER A 57 -8.52 -4.45 -7.42
C SER A 57 -7.35 -4.31 -8.40
N TYR A 58 -7.57 -4.50 -9.69
CA TYR A 58 -6.56 -4.27 -10.72
C TYR A 58 -6.10 -2.81 -10.73
N HIS A 59 -7.04 -1.87 -10.67
CA HIS A 59 -6.71 -0.45 -10.60
C HIS A 59 -5.85 -0.12 -9.38
N GLN A 60 -6.07 -0.76 -8.22
CA GLN A 60 -5.23 -0.58 -7.05
C GLN A 60 -3.80 -1.06 -7.26
N VAL A 61 -3.62 -2.25 -7.81
CA VAL A 61 -2.28 -2.80 -8.10
C VAL A 61 -1.52 -1.85 -9.02
N VAL A 62 -2.18 -1.31 -10.05
CA VAL A 62 -1.56 -0.33 -10.95
C VAL A 62 -1.15 0.95 -10.22
N LEU A 63 -1.98 1.47 -9.30
CA LEU A 63 -1.64 2.66 -8.52
C LEU A 63 -0.45 2.41 -7.60
N VAL A 64 -0.39 1.25 -6.95
CA VAL A 64 0.72 0.90 -6.04
C VAL A 64 2.00 0.66 -6.82
N ASP A 65 1.95 -0.04 -7.97
CA ASP A 65 3.09 -0.22 -8.87
C ASP A 65 3.64 1.13 -9.37
N GLN A 66 2.75 2.07 -9.70
CA GLN A 66 3.14 3.44 -10.09
C GLN A 66 3.82 4.17 -8.93
N ALA A 67 3.26 4.11 -7.72
CA ALA A 67 3.85 4.73 -6.54
C ALA A 67 5.23 4.14 -6.21
N LEU A 68 5.39 2.81 -6.30
CA LEU A 68 6.67 2.14 -6.11
C LEU A 68 7.71 2.59 -7.13
N ALA A 69 7.34 2.67 -8.41
CA ALA A 69 8.24 3.14 -9.46
C ALA A 69 8.65 4.61 -9.27
N GLU A 70 7.73 5.45 -8.79
CA GLU A 70 8.02 6.85 -8.45
C GLU A 70 8.96 6.97 -7.25
N ILE A 71 8.78 6.15 -6.21
CA ILE A 71 9.68 6.11 -5.04
C ILE A 71 11.06 5.60 -5.42
N ASP A 72 11.16 4.53 -6.22
CA ASP A 72 12.45 3.99 -6.67
C ASP A 72 13.22 5.04 -7.48
N ARG A 73 12.51 5.78 -8.36
CA ARG A 73 13.10 6.89 -9.10
C ARG A 73 13.54 8.03 -8.18
N LEU A 74 12.75 8.37 -7.16
CA LEU A 74 13.13 9.36 -6.16
C LEU A 74 14.40 8.91 -5.41
N GLY A 75 14.45 7.65 -4.97
CA GLY A 75 15.62 7.07 -4.32
C GLY A 75 16.87 7.10 -5.20
N GLU A 76 16.74 6.85 -6.49
CA GLU A 76 17.85 7.00 -7.45
C GLU A 76 18.32 8.44 -7.59
N LEU A 77 17.39 9.40 -7.68
CA LEU A 77 17.74 10.82 -7.74
C LEU A 77 18.46 11.28 -6.48
N LEU A 78 18.06 10.77 -5.31
CA LEU A 78 18.63 11.12 -4.02
C LEU A 78 19.97 10.44 -3.71
N LYS A 79 20.47 9.53 -4.57
CA LYS A 79 21.83 8.96 -4.42
C LYS A 79 22.91 10.03 -4.45
N ASP A 80 22.72 11.11 -5.22
CA ASP A 80 23.60 12.28 -5.20
C ASP A 80 23.03 13.31 -4.21
N ARG A 81 23.68 13.47 -3.05
CA ARG A 81 23.12 14.23 -1.92
C ARG A 81 22.80 15.70 -2.25
N GLN A 82 23.65 16.35 -3.05
CA GLN A 82 23.50 17.78 -3.36
C GLN A 82 22.79 18.02 -4.69
N ALA A 83 23.10 17.25 -5.74
CA ALA A 83 22.42 17.41 -7.02
C ALA A 83 21.03 16.77 -7.02
N GLY A 84 20.82 15.76 -6.17
CA GLY A 84 19.62 14.94 -6.10
C GLY A 84 18.40 15.68 -5.58
N ALA A 85 18.53 16.52 -4.56
CA ALA A 85 17.39 17.31 -4.06
C ALA A 85 16.85 18.28 -5.13
N ALA A 86 17.74 18.96 -5.87
CA ALA A 86 17.35 19.83 -6.97
C ALA A 86 16.81 19.06 -8.18
N ALA A 87 17.32 17.85 -8.43
CA ALA A 87 16.80 16.95 -9.46
C ALA A 87 15.41 16.42 -9.09
N ALA A 88 15.16 16.07 -7.83
CA ALA A 88 13.87 15.66 -7.31
C ALA A 88 12.84 16.81 -7.39
N ASP A 89 13.22 18.04 -7.01
CA ASP A 89 12.34 19.21 -7.13
C ASP A 89 11.93 19.46 -8.59
N ARG A 90 12.87 19.35 -9.54
CA ARG A 90 12.55 19.43 -10.99
C ARG A 90 11.62 18.31 -11.44
N TRP A 91 11.92 17.07 -11.02
CA TRP A 91 11.10 15.91 -11.33
C TRP A 91 9.67 16.06 -10.80
N VAL A 92 9.47 16.62 -9.60
CA VAL A 92 8.12 16.88 -9.05
C VAL A 92 7.36 17.91 -9.88
N ILE A 93 8.02 18.96 -10.34
CA ILE A 93 7.39 19.98 -11.20
C ILE A 93 6.97 19.38 -12.55
N GLU A 94 7.81 18.53 -13.13
CA GLU A 94 7.54 17.83 -14.39
C GLU A 94 6.42 16.79 -14.22
N SER A 95 6.47 16.00 -13.13
CA SER A 95 5.52 14.92 -12.86
C SER A 95 4.15 15.46 -12.42
N GLY A 96 4.11 16.53 -11.64
CA GLY A 96 2.88 17.19 -11.19
C GLY A 96 2.03 17.76 -12.34
N ARG A 97 2.60 17.94 -13.53
CA ARG A 97 1.86 18.31 -14.76
C ARG A 97 1.38 17.09 -15.57
N ALA A 98 1.96 15.92 -15.35
CA ALA A 98 1.76 14.74 -16.19
C ALA A 98 0.94 13.62 -15.52
N THR A 99 0.94 13.51 -14.19
CA THR A 99 0.27 12.40 -13.48
C THR A 99 -0.97 12.88 -12.72
N VAL A 100 -2.13 12.33 -13.08
CA VAL A 100 -3.44 12.57 -12.44
C VAL A 100 -3.47 12.14 -10.95
N ASN A 101 -2.50 11.33 -10.51
CA ASN A 101 -2.49 10.70 -9.18
C ASN A 101 -1.21 10.97 -8.35
N GLY A 102 -0.46 12.06 -8.64
CA GLY A 102 0.88 12.36 -8.11
C GLY A 102 1.02 12.46 -6.58
N THR A 103 0.85 11.33 -5.91
CA THR A 103 0.87 11.16 -4.46
C THR A 103 2.29 11.22 -3.92
N VAL A 104 3.26 10.59 -4.61
CA VAL A 104 4.69 10.65 -4.26
C VAL A 104 5.27 12.05 -4.54
N PRO A 105 5.04 12.69 -5.71
CA PRO A 105 5.42 14.08 -5.93
C PRO A 105 4.83 15.06 -4.91
N TRP A 106 3.56 14.87 -4.53
CA TRP A 106 2.91 15.70 -3.53
C TRP A 106 3.48 15.50 -2.13
N ALA A 107 3.77 14.25 -1.73
CA ALA A 107 4.43 13.95 -0.47
C ALA A 107 5.83 14.57 -0.40
N TRP A 108 6.60 14.51 -1.49
CA TRP A 108 7.91 15.15 -1.59
C TRP A 108 7.81 16.68 -1.49
N ALA A 109 6.87 17.31 -2.20
CA ALA A 109 6.65 18.74 -2.11
C ALA A 109 6.28 19.17 -0.68
N SER A 110 5.47 18.38 0.02
CA SER A 110 5.08 18.61 1.41
C SER A 110 6.27 18.48 2.37
N PHE A 111 7.11 17.47 2.16
CA PHE A 111 8.37 17.28 2.88
C PHE A 111 9.31 18.47 2.70
N ARG A 112 9.51 18.94 1.47
CA ARG A 112 10.36 20.12 1.19
C ARG A 112 9.83 21.41 1.81
N ALA A 113 8.50 21.56 1.88
CA ALA A 113 7.88 22.76 2.41
C ALA A 113 7.88 22.85 3.95
N GLY A 114 8.06 21.74 4.67
CA GLY A 114 7.96 21.75 6.14
C GLY A 114 8.70 20.65 6.88
N GLY A 115 9.70 20.01 6.25
CA GLY A 115 10.50 18.94 6.84
C GLY A 115 9.70 17.65 7.08
N HIS A 116 10.26 16.77 7.91
CA HIS A 116 9.69 15.45 8.23
C HIS A 116 8.24 15.50 8.71
N GLU A 117 7.89 16.41 9.63
CA GLU A 117 6.52 16.45 10.17
C GLU A 117 5.44 16.71 9.11
N ARG A 118 5.76 17.42 8.01
CA ARG A 118 4.83 17.58 6.88
C ARG A 118 4.93 16.43 5.88
N GLY A 119 6.12 15.88 5.66
CA GLY A 119 6.32 14.69 4.84
C GLY A 119 5.56 13.48 5.39
N ASP A 120 5.71 13.19 6.68
CA ASP A 120 5.07 12.07 7.37
C ASP A 120 3.55 12.19 7.35
N ARG A 121 3.02 13.41 7.53
CA ARG A 121 1.58 13.67 7.39
C ARG A 121 1.08 13.43 5.96
N ALA A 122 1.87 13.81 4.97
CA ALA A 122 1.51 13.58 3.57
C ALA A 122 1.51 12.07 3.26
N ILE A 123 2.53 11.35 3.70
CA ILE A 123 2.59 9.89 3.55
C ILE A 123 1.46 9.19 4.32
N GLY A 124 1.17 9.61 5.55
CA GLY A 124 0.02 9.11 6.30
C GLY A 124 -1.31 9.36 5.59
N ALA A 125 -1.46 10.47 4.86
CA ALA A 125 -2.63 10.71 4.01
C ALA A 125 -2.68 9.73 2.83
N VAL A 126 -1.54 9.44 2.19
CA VAL A 126 -1.46 8.42 1.12
C VAL A 126 -1.77 7.02 1.65
N GLU A 127 -1.21 6.65 2.80
CA GLU A 127 -1.48 5.40 3.50
C GLU A 127 -2.97 5.25 3.81
N SER A 128 -3.59 6.28 4.41
CA SER A 128 -5.02 6.26 4.72
C SER A 128 -5.89 6.13 3.45
N HIS A 129 -5.50 6.78 2.36
CA HIS A 129 -6.18 6.66 1.07
C HIS A 129 -6.08 5.23 0.51
N LEU A 130 -4.88 4.65 0.52
CA LEU A 130 -4.63 3.29 0.04
C LEU A 130 -5.38 2.25 0.89
N HIS A 131 -5.42 2.42 2.22
CA HIS A 131 -6.20 1.58 3.12
C HIS A 131 -7.71 1.71 2.91
N ALA A 132 -8.23 2.94 2.76
CA ALA A 132 -9.66 3.15 2.49
C ALA A 132 -10.08 2.47 1.18
N VAL A 133 -9.24 2.60 0.16
CA VAL A 133 -9.43 1.97 -1.14
C VAL A 133 -9.35 0.44 -1.02
N GLY A 134 -8.36 -0.11 -0.32
CA GLY A 134 -8.27 -1.55 -0.01
C GLY A 134 -9.50 -2.09 0.74
N GLY A 135 -10.01 -1.30 1.69
CA GLY A 135 -11.23 -1.62 2.44
C GLY A 135 -12.46 -1.84 1.55
N VAL A 136 -12.58 -1.12 0.43
CA VAL A 136 -13.66 -1.36 -0.56
C VAL A 136 -13.55 -2.74 -1.18
N VAL A 137 -12.35 -3.18 -1.58
CA VAL A 137 -12.13 -4.51 -2.17
C VAL A 137 -12.44 -5.61 -1.15
N ASN A 138 -12.02 -5.42 0.10
CA ASN A 138 -12.38 -6.35 1.17
C ASN A 138 -13.90 -6.38 1.43
N GLY A 139 -14.58 -5.24 1.36
CA GLY A 139 -16.04 -5.16 1.45
C GLY A 139 -16.75 -5.90 0.30
N VAL A 140 -16.28 -5.72 -0.93
CA VAL A 140 -16.82 -6.42 -2.12
C VAL A 140 -16.55 -7.94 -2.04
N ALA A 141 -15.38 -8.33 -1.55
CA ALA A 141 -15.04 -9.73 -1.30
C ALA A 141 -16.03 -10.38 -0.31
N GLY A 142 -16.32 -9.70 0.80
CA GLY A 142 -17.33 -10.13 1.78
C GLY A 142 -18.73 -10.21 1.17
N ALA A 143 -19.12 -9.21 0.38
CA ALA A 143 -20.41 -9.21 -0.30
C ALA A 143 -20.56 -10.37 -1.29
N MET A 144 -19.51 -10.76 -2.03
CA MET A 144 -19.54 -11.92 -2.93
C MET A 144 -19.79 -13.24 -2.20
N VAL A 145 -19.23 -13.41 -1.00
CA VAL A 145 -19.50 -14.61 -0.19
C VAL A 145 -20.97 -14.66 0.21
N SER A 146 -21.52 -13.54 0.66
CA SER A 146 -22.96 -13.42 1.00
C SER A 146 -23.87 -13.66 -0.21
N VAL A 147 -23.47 -13.16 -1.39
CA VAL A 147 -24.16 -13.43 -2.66
C VAL A 147 -24.11 -14.91 -3.00
N GLY A 148 -22.95 -15.57 -2.83
CA GLY A 148 -22.83 -17.02 -2.98
C GLY A 148 -23.81 -17.76 -2.08
N LEU A 149 -23.89 -17.36 -0.79
CA LEU A 149 -24.83 -17.91 0.18
C LEU A 149 -26.30 -17.69 -0.22
N CYS A 150 -26.65 -16.52 -0.74
CA CYS A 150 -28.00 -16.25 -1.26
C CYS A 150 -28.33 -17.15 -2.45
N GLY A 151 -27.38 -17.39 -3.35
CA GLY A 151 -27.54 -18.32 -4.47
C GLY A 151 -27.82 -19.76 -4.01
N THR A 152 -27.26 -20.19 -2.87
CA THR A 152 -27.57 -21.52 -2.30
C THR A 152 -29.00 -21.59 -1.82
N MET A 153 -29.45 -20.57 -1.10
CA MET A 153 -30.81 -20.48 -0.59
C MET A 153 -31.80 -20.55 -1.74
N ILE A 154 -31.56 -19.81 -2.83
CA ILE A 154 -32.40 -19.84 -4.03
C ILE A 154 -32.40 -21.23 -4.67
N GLY A 155 -31.24 -21.85 -4.88
CA GLY A 155 -31.17 -23.18 -5.51
C GLY A 155 -31.81 -24.29 -4.68
N LEU A 156 -31.70 -24.22 -3.35
CA LEU A 156 -32.41 -25.13 -2.43
C LEU A 156 -33.92 -24.94 -2.47
N ILE A 157 -34.38 -23.68 -2.50
CA ILE A 157 -35.82 -23.37 -2.64
C ILE A 157 -36.37 -23.93 -3.94
N LEU A 158 -35.66 -23.74 -5.06
CA LEU A 158 -36.06 -24.29 -6.36
C LEU A 158 -36.11 -25.83 -6.33
N SER A 159 -35.10 -26.49 -5.77
CA SER A 159 -35.07 -27.95 -5.63
C SER A 159 -36.29 -28.47 -4.85
N LEU A 160 -36.66 -27.81 -3.75
CA LEU A 160 -37.83 -28.15 -2.96
C LEU A 160 -39.15 -27.94 -3.72
N PHE A 161 -39.26 -26.84 -4.48
CA PHE A 161 -40.45 -26.59 -5.31
C PHE A 161 -40.61 -27.64 -6.42
N THR A 162 -39.51 -27.99 -7.11
CA THR A 162 -39.53 -29.02 -8.16
C THR A 162 -39.94 -30.39 -7.61
N LEU A 163 -39.37 -30.79 -6.45
CA LEU A 163 -39.75 -32.05 -5.78
C LEU A 163 -41.23 -32.04 -5.37
N LYS A 164 -41.71 -30.93 -4.78
CA LYS A 164 -43.11 -30.80 -4.35
C LYS A 164 -44.08 -30.90 -5.54
N SER A 165 -43.77 -30.25 -6.65
CA SER A 165 -44.57 -30.34 -7.88
C SER A 165 -44.59 -31.77 -8.42
N GLY A 166 -43.45 -32.46 -8.44
CA GLY A 166 -43.39 -33.85 -8.87
C GLY A 166 -44.20 -34.82 -8.00
N PHE A 167 -44.31 -34.59 -6.69
CA PHE A 167 -45.18 -35.37 -5.81
C PHE A 167 -46.68 -35.10 -6.01
N ASN A 168 -47.05 -33.90 -6.45
CA ASN A 168 -48.44 -33.61 -6.78
C ASN A 168 -48.85 -34.23 -8.14
N ASP A 169 -47.88 -34.49 -9.01
CA ASP A 169 -48.09 -35.04 -10.37
C ASP A 169 -48.00 -36.58 -10.42
N ILE A 170 -48.11 -37.27 -9.28
CA ILE A 170 -47.98 -38.73 -9.14
C ILE A 170 -48.96 -39.52 -10.04
N GLU A 171 -50.09 -38.92 -10.44
CA GLU A 171 -51.02 -39.53 -11.41
C GLU A 171 -50.37 -39.83 -12.77
N GLY A 172 -49.28 -39.15 -13.14
CA GLY A 172 -48.55 -39.40 -14.38
C GLY A 172 -47.56 -40.57 -14.34
N GLY A 173 -47.42 -41.26 -13.21
CA GLY A 173 -46.59 -42.46 -13.06
C GLY A 173 -45.11 -42.18 -12.75
N ALA A 174 -44.35 -43.26 -12.55
CA ALA A 174 -42.97 -43.22 -12.05
C ALA A 174 -41.97 -42.46 -12.95
N ALA A 175 -42.24 -42.40 -14.26
CA ALA A 175 -41.37 -41.72 -15.22
C ALA A 175 -41.33 -40.19 -14.98
N LYS A 176 -42.49 -39.56 -14.73
CA LYS A 176 -42.57 -38.12 -14.42
C LYS A 176 -41.91 -37.78 -13.09
N LEU A 177 -42.09 -38.64 -12.08
CA LEU A 177 -41.43 -38.43 -10.78
C LEU A 177 -39.90 -38.42 -10.94
N MET A 178 -39.36 -39.33 -11.77
CA MET A 178 -37.93 -39.41 -12.02
C MET A 178 -37.40 -38.17 -12.77
N GLU A 179 -38.17 -37.62 -13.70
CA GLU A 179 -37.84 -36.35 -14.39
C GLU A 179 -37.72 -35.18 -13.39
N HIS A 180 -38.70 -35.01 -12.51
CA HIS A 180 -38.64 -33.97 -11.48
C HIS A 180 -37.51 -34.17 -10.46
N MET A 181 -37.15 -35.42 -10.13
CA MET A 181 -35.98 -35.68 -9.30
C MET A 181 -34.67 -35.25 -9.97
N VAL A 182 -34.51 -35.52 -11.28
CA VAL A 182 -33.32 -35.09 -12.03
C VAL A 182 -33.24 -33.56 -12.08
N GLU A 183 -34.37 -32.90 -12.33
CA GLU A 183 -34.44 -31.44 -12.34
C GLU A 183 -34.11 -30.84 -10.95
N ALA A 184 -34.64 -31.43 -9.87
CA ALA A 184 -34.35 -31.00 -8.50
C ALA A 184 -32.86 -31.18 -8.13
N ILE A 185 -32.22 -32.26 -8.59
CA ILE A 185 -30.77 -32.46 -8.44
C ILE A 185 -30.00 -31.39 -9.22
N GLY A 186 -30.49 -30.99 -10.40
CA GLY A 186 -29.94 -29.87 -11.17
C GLY A 186 -29.97 -28.55 -10.39
N ALA A 187 -31.10 -28.22 -9.75
CA ALA A 187 -31.24 -27.04 -8.91
C ALA A 187 -30.30 -27.07 -7.68
N MET A 188 -30.10 -28.25 -7.09
CA MET A 188 -29.13 -28.44 -6.01
C MET A 188 -27.69 -28.24 -6.50
N GLY A 189 -27.36 -28.71 -7.71
CA GLY A 189 -26.08 -28.44 -8.36
C GLY A 189 -25.83 -26.95 -8.56
N LEU A 190 -26.85 -26.19 -8.97
CA LEU A 190 -26.78 -24.73 -9.09
C LEU A 190 -26.44 -24.06 -7.75
N ALA A 191 -27.08 -24.48 -6.65
CA ALA A 191 -26.78 -23.99 -5.31
C ALA A 191 -25.29 -24.23 -4.93
N PHE A 192 -24.79 -25.43 -5.23
CA PHE A 192 -23.38 -25.77 -4.98
C PHE A 192 -22.44 -24.87 -5.80
N TYR A 193 -22.70 -24.68 -7.09
CA TYR A 193 -21.88 -23.80 -7.94
C TYR A 193 -21.93 -22.35 -7.47
N ALA A 194 -23.09 -21.83 -7.08
CA ALA A 194 -23.20 -20.48 -6.56
C ALA A 194 -22.35 -20.27 -5.30
N THR A 195 -22.36 -21.25 -4.38
CA THR A 195 -21.50 -21.24 -3.19
C THR A 195 -20.03 -21.24 -3.58
N LEU A 196 -19.65 -22.20 -4.42
CA LEU A 196 -18.26 -22.40 -4.82
C LEU A 196 -17.73 -21.14 -5.50
N PHE A 197 -18.52 -20.52 -6.36
CA PHE A 197 -18.15 -19.31 -7.07
C PHE A 197 -18.04 -18.12 -6.12
N GLY A 198 -19.02 -17.91 -5.22
CA GLY A 198 -18.94 -16.84 -4.23
C GLY A 198 -17.76 -16.99 -3.27
N ALA A 199 -17.50 -18.21 -2.80
CA ALA A 199 -16.41 -18.53 -1.89
C ALA A 199 -15.03 -18.48 -2.57
N ALA A 200 -14.89 -19.01 -3.79
CA ALA A 200 -13.62 -18.99 -4.50
C ALA A 200 -13.28 -17.58 -4.99
N LEU A 201 -14.22 -16.88 -5.62
CA LEU A 201 -13.96 -15.56 -6.19
C LEU A 201 -13.86 -14.48 -5.12
N GLY A 202 -14.84 -14.44 -4.21
CA GLY A 202 -14.88 -13.47 -3.11
C GLY A 202 -13.89 -13.83 -2.01
N GLY A 203 -13.95 -15.07 -1.53
CA GLY A 203 -13.18 -15.50 -0.36
C GLY A 203 -11.70 -15.72 -0.63
N VAL A 204 -11.32 -16.21 -1.81
CA VAL A 204 -9.91 -16.51 -2.12
C VAL A 204 -9.28 -15.44 -3.00
N ILE A 205 -9.82 -15.19 -4.20
CA ILE A 205 -9.14 -14.34 -5.20
C ILE A 205 -9.09 -12.87 -4.77
N LEU A 206 -10.25 -12.26 -4.48
CA LEU A 206 -10.31 -10.85 -4.07
C LEU A 206 -9.59 -10.61 -2.74
N ARG A 207 -9.69 -11.57 -1.81
CA ARG A 207 -9.01 -11.49 -0.51
C ARG A 207 -7.49 -11.60 -0.66
N PHE A 208 -7.01 -12.49 -1.52
CA PHE A 208 -5.59 -12.60 -1.84
C PHE A 208 -5.06 -11.32 -2.48
N ALA A 209 -5.82 -10.73 -3.41
CA ALA A 209 -5.47 -9.46 -4.04
C ALA A 209 -5.37 -8.31 -3.01
N HIS A 210 -6.33 -8.23 -2.10
CA HIS A 210 -6.28 -7.26 -1.00
C HIS A 210 -5.04 -7.44 -0.11
N LEU A 211 -4.70 -8.68 0.26
CA LEU A 211 -3.51 -8.97 1.07
C LEU A 211 -2.22 -8.54 0.37
N HIS A 212 -2.13 -8.72 -0.95
CA HIS A 212 -0.98 -8.28 -1.74
C HIS A 212 -0.85 -6.76 -1.71
N VAL A 213 -1.95 -6.04 -1.97
CA VAL A 213 -1.98 -4.58 -1.91
C VAL A 213 -1.52 -4.07 -0.54
N VAL A 214 -1.98 -4.68 0.56
CA VAL A 214 -1.55 -4.29 1.92
C VAL A 214 -0.05 -4.51 2.12
N ALA A 215 0.50 -5.62 1.65
CA ALA A 215 1.94 -5.90 1.75
C ALA A 215 2.77 -4.90 0.92
N ASP A 216 2.30 -4.55 -0.27
CA ASP A 216 2.97 -3.59 -1.14
C ASP A 216 2.95 -2.17 -0.55
N ILE A 217 1.86 -1.76 0.10
CA ILE A 217 1.78 -0.48 0.84
C ILE A 217 2.86 -0.40 1.92
N GLN A 218 3.05 -1.47 2.70
CA GLN A 218 4.10 -1.48 3.73
C GLN A 218 5.50 -1.37 3.12
N THR A 219 5.69 -1.93 1.93
CA THR A 219 6.95 -1.81 1.17
C THR A 219 7.18 -0.38 0.67
N VAL A 220 6.13 0.30 0.19
CA VAL A 220 6.16 1.72 -0.20
C VAL A 220 6.61 2.58 0.99
N LEU A 221 6.00 2.39 2.16
CA LEU A 221 6.31 3.14 3.38
C LEU A 221 7.76 2.92 3.82
N ALA A 222 8.19 1.66 3.90
CA ALA A 222 9.57 1.34 4.29
C ALA A 222 10.62 1.94 3.34
N ARG A 223 10.34 1.96 2.03
CA ARG A 223 11.23 2.58 1.04
C ARG A 223 11.24 4.11 1.13
N TRP A 224 10.10 4.71 1.46
CA TRP A 224 10.02 6.15 1.72
C TRP A 224 10.90 6.55 2.91
N ASP A 225 10.77 5.85 4.04
CA ASP A 225 11.56 6.13 5.25
C ASP A 225 13.07 6.02 4.99
N LEU A 226 13.49 5.02 4.20
CA LEU A 226 14.89 4.88 3.79
C LEU A 226 15.35 6.05 2.91
N ALA A 227 14.51 6.51 1.98
CA ALA A 227 14.83 7.61 1.08
C ALA A 227 14.95 8.95 1.84
N THR A 228 14.10 9.19 2.83
CA THR A 228 14.14 10.42 3.64
C THR A 228 15.23 10.38 4.71
N ALA A 229 15.54 9.22 5.30
CA ALA A 229 16.64 9.07 6.26
C ALA A 229 18.02 9.41 5.66
N ALA A 230 18.23 9.15 4.36
CA ALA A 230 19.46 9.51 3.66
C ALA A 230 19.74 11.04 3.65
N LEU A 231 18.69 11.85 3.82
CA LEU A 231 18.77 13.31 3.87
C LEU A 231 19.10 13.85 5.26
N ASP A 232 18.77 13.10 6.32
CA ASP A 232 19.01 13.50 7.71
C ASP A 232 20.38 13.18 8.24
N GLU A 233 21.01 12.13 7.69
CA GLU A 233 22.33 11.76 8.14
C GLU A 233 23.24 12.98 7.91
N PRO A 234 23.78 13.57 9.00
CA PRO A 234 24.42 14.87 8.94
C PRO A 234 25.56 14.72 7.97
N ALA A 235 25.55 15.51 6.89
CA ALA A 235 26.59 15.52 5.87
C ALA A 235 27.92 15.36 6.59
N ALA A 236 28.49 14.14 6.50
CA ALA A 236 29.60 13.72 7.34
C ALA A 236 30.59 14.86 7.28
N LYS A 237 30.73 15.56 8.41
CA LYS A 237 31.37 16.87 8.53
C LYS A 237 32.52 16.89 7.55
N ASP A 238 32.31 17.52 6.39
CA ASP A 238 33.27 17.50 5.30
C ASP A 238 34.59 17.91 5.97
N PRO A 239 35.67 17.09 5.91
CA PRO A 239 36.93 17.46 6.52
C PRO A 239 37.32 18.76 5.86
N SER A 240 37.01 19.87 6.54
CA SER A 240 37.17 21.19 5.97
C SER A 240 38.63 21.27 5.53
N PRO A 241 38.94 21.67 4.29
CA PRO A 241 40.32 21.95 3.93
C PRO A 241 40.85 22.91 5.00
N PRO A 242 42.02 22.67 5.63
CA PRO A 242 42.40 23.22 6.92
C PRO A 242 42.18 24.74 6.94
N GLY A 243 40.99 25.12 7.40
CA GLY A 243 40.59 26.49 7.62
C GLY A 243 41.36 26.94 8.83
N LYS A 244 42.14 28.00 8.66
CA LYS A 244 43.03 28.52 9.71
C LYS A 244 42.27 28.55 11.04
N PRO A 245 42.79 27.87 12.08
CA PRO A 245 42.14 27.85 13.39
C PRO A 245 41.96 29.28 13.89
N SER A 246 40.79 29.56 14.49
CA SER A 246 40.60 30.81 15.23
C SER A 246 41.70 30.92 16.30
N GLY A 247 42.14 32.16 16.57
CA GLY A 247 43.34 32.44 17.38
C GLY A 247 43.38 31.73 18.74
N ASP A 248 42.22 31.47 19.34
CA ASP A 248 42.11 30.81 20.63
C ASP A 248 42.32 29.28 20.54
N ALA A 249 41.81 28.65 19.47
CA ALA A 249 42.03 27.22 19.23
C ALA A 249 43.49 26.93 18.86
N HIS A 250 44.17 27.86 18.17
CA HIS A 250 45.58 27.72 17.86
C HIS A 250 46.47 27.87 19.10
N ALA A 251 46.13 28.78 20.01
CA ALA A 251 46.84 28.94 21.28
C ALA A 251 46.69 27.70 22.16
N VAL A 252 45.49 27.13 22.26
CA VAL A 252 45.25 25.90 23.05
C VAL A 252 45.99 24.70 22.43
N ALA A 253 45.89 24.50 21.11
CA ALA A 253 46.59 23.41 20.44
C ALA A 253 48.13 23.56 20.48
N MET A 254 48.65 24.81 20.46
CA MET A 254 50.07 25.08 20.61
C MET A 254 50.55 24.78 22.04
N VAL A 255 49.77 25.16 23.05
CA VAL A 255 50.08 24.85 24.46
C VAL A 255 50.02 23.34 24.71
N GLU A 256 49.02 22.64 24.19
CA GLU A 256 48.93 21.17 24.28
C GLU A 256 50.10 20.48 23.56
N GLY A 257 50.46 20.93 22.36
CA GLY A 257 51.62 20.42 21.63
C GLY A 257 52.97 20.73 22.30
N MET A 258 53.07 21.83 23.06
CA MET A 258 54.26 22.12 23.88
C MET A 258 54.29 21.28 25.16
N LEU A 259 53.12 21.01 25.77
CA LEU A 259 53.01 20.08 26.90
C LEU A 259 53.44 18.66 26.53
N ASP A 260 53.15 18.22 25.31
CA ASP A 260 53.52 16.90 24.85
C ASP A 260 55.02 16.72 24.59
N ARG A 261 55.77 17.81 24.45
CA ARG A 261 57.23 17.81 24.30
C ARG A 261 57.97 17.97 25.62
N LEU A 262 57.27 18.26 26.71
CA LEU A 262 57.86 18.32 28.05
C LEU A 262 58.05 16.91 28.61
N ASP A 263 59.15 16.75 29.35
CA ASP A 263 59.43 15.55 30.14
C ASP A 263 58.22 15.22 31.04
N PRO A 264 57.84 13.93 31.18
CA PRO A 264 56.65 13.53 31.92
C PRO A 264 56.59 14.13 33.33
N ALA A 265 57.72 14.27 34.02
CA ALA A 265 57.77 14.83 35.38
C ALA A 265 57.43 16.34 35.38
N VAL A 266 57.86 17.08 34.37
CA VAL A 266 57.59 18.52 34.21
C VAL A 266 56.14 18.75 33.78
N ARG A 267 55.61 17.86 32.92
CA ARG A 267 54.20 17.89 32.49
C ARG A 267 53.24 17.79 33.66
N THR A 268 53.51 16.88 34.61
CA THR A 268 52.68 16.72 35.82
C THR A 268 52.74 17.95 36.72
N GLN A 269 53.91 18.59 36.89
CA GLN A 269 54.03 19.83 37.66
C GLN A 269 53.26 21.00 37.01
N VAL A 270 53.34 21.15 35.69
CA VAL A 270 52.63 22.21 34.96
C VAL A 270 51.11 22.01 35.03
N GLN A 271 50.62 20.77 34.86
CA GLN A 271 49.20 20.46 35.00
C GLN A 271 48.69 20.69 36.42
N ALA A 272 49.47 20.35 37.45
CA ALA A 272 49.12 20.62 38.85
C ALA A 272 49.06 22.14 39.13
N ALA A 273 49.98 22.92 38.57
CA ALA A 273 49.99 24.39 38.72
C ALA A 273 48.77 25.05 38.05
N ILE A 274 48.38 24.60 36.85
CA ILE A 274 47.18 25.07 36.15
C ILE A 274 45.91 24.75 36.96
N ALA A 275 45.80 23.53 37.49
CA ALA A 275 44.68 23.12 38.33
C ALA A 275 44.58 23.95 39.63
N SER A 276 45.70 24.25 40.29
CA SER A 276 45.70 25.10 41.50
C SER A 276 45.28 26.55 41.25
N ARG A 277 45.52 27.06 40.03
CA ARG A 277 45.17 28.44 39.64
C ARG A 277 43.70 28.58 39.25
N ALA A 278 43.10 27.52 38.71
CA ALA A 278 41.66 27.47 38.43
C ALA A 278 40.80 27.39 39.71
N ALA A 279 41.37 26.92 40.83
CA ALA A 279 40.67 26.78 42.10
C ALA A 279 40.66 28.05 42.97
N THR A 280 41.31 29.14 42.56
CA THR A 280 41.25 30.43 43.27
C THR A 280 40.19 31.33 42.60
N PRO A 281 38.97 31.45 43.16
CA PRO A 281 37.99 32.37 42.61
C PRO A 281 38.52 33.79 42.75
N VAL A 282 38.72 34.46 41.61
CA VAL A 282 38.99 35.90 41.56
C VAL A 282 37.78 36.60 42.16
N ALA A 283 37.91 37.12 43.38
CA ALA A 283 36.86 37.88 44.04
C ALA A 283 36.48 39.06 43.13
N ALA A 284 35.27 39.02 42.60
CA ALA A 284 34.74 40.09 41.77
C ALA A 284 34.60 41.37 42.61
N PRO A 285 35.05 42.53 42.12
CA PRO A 285 34.87 43.80 42.84
C PRO A 285 33.38 44.14 42.93
N ALA A 286 32.90 44.38 44.15
CA ALA A 286 31.53 44.78 44.43
C ALA A 286 31.22 46.12 43.75
N ALA A 287 30.32 46.10 42.77
CA ALA A 287 29.80 47.30 42.14
C ALA A 287 28.68 47.89 43.02
N ASP A 288 29.01 49.00 43.68
CA ASP A 288 28.12 49.92 44.38
C ASP A 288 27.21 50.62 43.34
N ILE A 289 25.89 50.38 43.43
CA ILE A 289 24.89 51.06 42.60
C ILE A 289 24.24 52.15 43.45
N LYS A 290 24.65 53.40 43.20
CA LYS A 290 23.89 54.62 43.49
C LYS A 290 23.55 55.31 42.16
N GLY A 291 22.28 55.64 41.97
CA GLY A 291 21.78 56.49 40.89
C GLY A 291 20.49 55.97 40.30
#